data_AF-A0A377HNT1-F1
#
_entry.id   AF-A0A377HNT1-F1
#
_cell.length_a   1.000
_cell.length_b   1.000
_cell.length_c   1.000
_cell.angle_alpha   90.00
_cell.angle_beta   90.00
_cell.angle_gamma   90.00
#
_symmetry.space_group_name_H-M   'P 1'
#
loop_
_entity.id
_entity.type
_entity.pdbx_description
1 polymer ?
#
loop_
_entity_poly.entity_id
_entity_poly.type
_entity_poly.pdbx_seq_one_letter_code
_entity_poly.pdbx_strand_id
1 'polypeptide(L)'
;MWLVEFFSGCIKGVTLPIENKLVLVGSSESSDENRIPLPEFLSADEHIELEEQGGTIQARGLSKKTLKLTENKLYRYKGLTLCVYRQGKRNPSLKRFRLKQFQPLLLVSVGVHLALALGGYALNEERQAQLFGKYMQVLNSGYIKQGQLYTLQQPDFSELPNAWGKYIQTIEPKGNLQASQFNLELISNYSGKPIKGEVVSLSEHDQIRVETFELDNLVMAALGKHAISFYKDGDHWFVSDPTRAKQVLTDSGLNDMISKLKSRADGAELITDAEFPYSIFYTSHSGKYLYDDSGRYWEGSRVPKLGIIQEISEDRVVFFDGKHTRAYLIHVK
;
A
#
# COMPACT_ATOMS: atom_id res chain seq x y z
N MET A 1 41.89 -4.92 75.19
CA MET A 1 42.91 -4.03 74.61
C MET A 1 42.91 -4.14 73.10
N TRP A 2 42.91 -2.99 72.40
CA TRP A 2 43.13 -2.93 70.97
C TRP A 2 44.62 -2.88 70.66
N LEU A 3 45.00 -3.48 69.53
CA LEU A 3 46.35 -3.50 69.01
C LEU A 3 46.34 -3.00 67.58
N VAL A 4 47.38 -2.27 67.20
CA VAL A 4 47.70 -1.98 65.79
C VAL A 4 48.95 -2.77 65.41
N GLU A 5 48.88 -3.47 64.28
CA GLU A 5 50.02 -4.17 63.66
C GLU A 5 50.31 -3.54 62.31
N PHE A 6 51.60 -3.32 62.04
CA PHE A 6 52.08 -2.76 60.78
C PHE A 6 52.61 -3.85 59.84
N PHE A 7 52.28 -3.75 58.55
CA PHE A 7 52.58 -4.74 57.51
C PHE A 7 53.54 -4.22 56.43
N SER A 8 54.12 -3.03 56.61
CA SER A 8 54.91 -2.32 55.60
C SER A 8 56.16 -1.65 56.19
N GLY A 9 57.22 -1.54 55.36
CA GLY A 9 58.48 -0.84 55.64
C GLY A 9 59.24 -1.30 56.87
N CYS A 10 60.00 -0.39 57.50
CA CYS A 10 60.91 -0.69 58.61
C CYS A 10 60.22 -1.15 59.90
N ILE A 11 58.93 -0.80 60.07
CA ILE A 11 58.10 -1.18 61.22
C ILE A 11 57.28 -2.45 60.98
N LYS A 12 57.54 -3.20 59.91
CA LYS A 12 56.78 -4.42 59.60
C LYS A 12 56.88 -5.44 60.74
N GLY A 13 55.73 -5.90 61.21
CA GLY A 13 55.60 -6.86 62.32
C GLY A 13 55.55 -6.20 63.70
N VAL A 14 55.79 -4.90 63.79
CA VAL A 14 55.63 -4.15 65.05
C VAL A 14 54.16 -4.10 65.41
N THR A 15 53.85 -4.45 66.65
CA THR A 15 52.51 -4.41 67.22
C THR A 15 52.50 -3.51 68.44
N LEU A 16 51.60 -2.53 68.47
CA LEU A 16 51.53 -1.53 69.54
C LEU A 16 50.12 -1.52 70.15
N PRO A 17 50.00 -1.39 71.48
CA PRO A 17 48.71 -1.24 72.13
C PRO A 17 48.09 0.13 71.79
N ILE A 18 46.78 0.16 71.64
CA ILE A 18 45.98 1.39 71.62
C ILE A 18 45.19 1.39 72.92
N GLU A 19 45.66 2.17 73.89
CA GLU A 19 45.00 2.27 75.21
C GLU A 19 43.82 3.25 75.16
N ASN A 20 44.10 4.53 74.87
CA ASN A 20 43.07 5.55 74.67
C ASN A 20 43.21 6.21 73.29
N LYS A 21 44.40 6.75 73.02
CA LYS A 21 44.75 7.44 71.79
C LYS A 21 46.20 7.14 71.43
N LEU A 22 46.44 6.77 70.18
CA LEU A 22 47.76 6.59 69.60
C LEU A 22 47.90 7.52 68.40
N VAL A 23 48.97 8.30 68.33
CA VAL A 23 49.18 9.25 67.23
C VAL A 23 50.43 8.88 66.46
N LEU A 24 50.28 8.61 65.17
CA LEU A 24 51.40 8.40 64.26
C LEU A 24 51.74 9.74 63.62
N VAL A 25 52.98 10.20 63.70
CA VAL A 25 53.41 11.54 63.21
C VAL A 25 54.52 11.40 62.18
N GLY A 26 54.63 12.32 61.22
CA GLY A 26 55.74 12.32 60.26
C GLY A 26 57.04 12.97 60.75
N SER A 27 57.09 13.49 61.98
CA SER A 27 58.33 14.04 62.55
C SER A 27 59.32 12.93 62.91
N SER A 28 60.62 13.21 62.83
CA SER A 28 61.70 12.25 63.15
C SER A 28 61.90 12.03 64.65
N GLU A 29 61.47 12.99 65.47
CA GLU A 29 61.59 12.94 66.93
C GLU A 29 60.23 13.18 67.58
N SER A 30 59.99 12.50 68.71
CA SER A 30 58.85 12.76 69.59
C SER A 30 59.24 12.50 71.03
N SER A 31 58.86 13.41 71.93
CA SER A 31 59.05 13.30 73.38
C SER A 31 57.81 12.78 74.13
N ASP A 32 56.72 12.50 73.41
CA ASP A 32 55.43 12.06 73.94
C ASP A 32 55.27 10.54 73.73
N GLU A 33 55.01 9.80 74.81
CA GLU A 33 54.91 8.33 74.78
C GLU A 33 53.77 7.81 73.89
N ASN A 34 52.74 8.63 73.64
CA ASN A 34 51.61 8.27 72.77
C ASN A 34 51.81 8.66 71.30
N ARG A 35 52.99 9.19 70.94
CA ARG A 35 53.33 9.62 69.58
C ARG A 35 54.44 8.76 68.99
N ILE A 36 54.14 8.14 67.86
CA ILE A 36 55.09 7.29 67.14
C ILE A 36 55.60 8.02 65.90
N PRO A 37 56.90 8.32 65.82
CA PRO A 37 57.50 8.95 64.65
C PRO A 37 57.58 7.94 63.50
N LEU A 38 56.91 8.25 62.38
CA LEU A 38 56.88 7.51 61.13
C LEU A 38 57.25 8.41 59.92
N PRO A 39 58.44 9.05 59.92
CA PRO A 39 58.86 9.98 58.88
C PRO A 39 59.00 9.34 57.48
N GLU A 40 59.14 8.01 57.40
CA GLU A 40 59.22 7.29 56.12
C GLU A 40 57.88 7.23 55.36
N PHE A 41 56.76 7.39 56.05
CA PHE A 41 55.42 7.21 55.48
C PHE A 41 54.58 8.49 55.47
N LEU A 42 54.84 9.41 56.40
CA LEU A 42 54.06 10.62 56.64
C LEU A 42 54.95 11.84 56.48
N SER A 43 54.41 12.91 55.87
CA SER A 43 55.09 14.21 55.84
C SER A 43 55.12 14.85 57.23
N ALA A 44 56.03 15.80 57.47
CA ALA A 44 56.25 16.41 58.79
C ALA A 44 54.96 16.97 59.45
N ASP A 45 54.04 17.51 58.64
CA ASP A 45 52.75 18.07 59.11
C ASP A 45 51.61 17.04 59.20
N GLU A 46 51.83 15.82 58.70
CA GLU A 46 50.82 14.76 58.70
C GLU A 46 50.84 13.99 60.01
N HIS A 47 49.64 13.73 60.53
CA HIS A 47 49.43 12.88 61.68
C HIS A 47 48.20 11.98 61.47
N ILE A 48 48.31 10.75 61.94
CA ILE A 48 47.21 9.79 61.98
C ILE A 48 46.87 9.55 63.45
N GLU A 49 45.65 9.88 63.85
CA GLU A 49 45.17 9.63 65.20
C GLU A 49 44.31 8.37 65.21
N LEU A 50 44.63 7.42 66.08
CA LEU A 50 43.87 6.21 66.34
C LEU A 50 43.31 6.30 67.76
N GLU A 51 41.99 6.36 67.89
CA GLU A 51 41.33 6.54 69.18
C GLU A 51 40.24 5.49 69.38
N GLU A 52 40.16 4.91 70.57
CA GLU A 52 39.06 4.00 70.91
C GLU A 52 37.79 4.80 71.27
N GLN A 53 36.77 4.71 70.42
CA GLN A 53 35.46 5.34 70.66
C GLN A 53 34.33 4.34 70.40
N GLY A 54 33.48 4.14 71.40
CA GLY A 54 32.30 3.27 71.29
C GLY A 54 32.64 1.80 70.98
N GLY A 55 33.75 1.30 71.54
CA GLY A 55 34.20 -0.09 71.37
C GLY A 55 34.81 -0.41 70.00
N THR A 56 35.15 0.62 69.21
CA THR A 56 35.81 0.54 67.90
C THR A 56 36.90 1.59 67.76
N ILE A 57 37.90 1.33 66.93
CA ILE A 57 38.95 2.32 66.65
C ILE A 57 38.47 3.28 65.57
N GLN A 58 38.50 4.58 65.86
CA GLN A 58 38.33 5.64 64.88
C GLN A 58 39.70 6.16 64.45
N ALA A 59 39.87 6.38 63.15
CA ALA A 59 41.08 6.94 62.58
C ALA A 59 40.81 8.31 61.96
N ARG A 60 41.60 9.30 62.35
CA ARG A 60 41.70 10.62 61.70
C ARG A 60 43.03 10.70 60.95
N GLY A 61 43.08 11.39 59.82
CA GLY A 61 44.29 11.50 58.99
C GLY A 61 44.48 10.38 57.95
N LEU A 62 43.85 9.21 58.10
CA LEU A 62 43.88 8.14 57.06
C LEU A 62 43.02 8.45 55.82
N SER A 63 42.06 9.35 55.94
CA SER A 63 41.19 9.80 54.84
C SER A 63 40.68 11.21 55.13
N LYS A 64 40.07 11.88 54.14
CA LYS A 64 39.46 13.21 54.32
C LYS A 64 38.36 13.24 55.40
N LYS A 65 37.79 12.09 55.74
CA LYS A 65 36.78 11.94 56.81
C LYS A 65 37.32 11.02 57.91
N THR A 66 36.80 11.16 59.13
CA THR A 66 37.04 10.20 60.20
C THR A 66 36.55 8.82 59.78
N LEU A 67 37.44 7.83 59.83
CA LEU A 67 37.18 6.47 59.36
C LEU A 67 37.00 5.54 60.55
N LYS A 68 35.87 4.83 60.61
CA LYS A 68 35.70 3.73 61.57
C LYS A 68 36.49 2.52 61.10
N LEU A 69 37.52 2.14 61.84
CA LEU A 69 38.32 0.97 61.53
C LEU A 69 37.56 -0.31 61.92
N THR A 70 37.50 -1.24 60.98
CA THR A 70 36.95 -2.57 61.17
C THR A 70 38.07 -3.47 61.67
N GLU A 71 37.77 -4.27 62.68
CA GLU A 71 38.69 -5.27 63.21
C GLU A 71 39.22 -6.16 62.08
N ASN A 72 40.50 -6.52 62.13
CA ASN A 72 41.12 -7.49 61.23
C ASN A 72 41.12 -7.10 59.74
N LYS A 73 40.90 -5.82 59.44
CA LYS A 73 40.93 -5.31 58.08
C LYS A 73 42.22 -4.54 57.84
N LEU A 74 42.88 -4.86 56.73
CA LEU A 74 44.08 -4.14 56.31
C LEU A 74 43.71 -2.79 55.69
N TYR A 75 44.31 -1.73 56.22
CA TYR A 75 44.22 -0.36 55.72
C TYR A 75 45.55 0.05 55.11
N ARG A 76 45.51 0.71 53.95
CA ARG A 76 46.70 1.19 53.25
C ARG A 76 46.59 2.70 53.01
N TYR A 77 47.61 3.45 53.43
CA TYR A 77 47.72 4.90 53.25
C TYR A 77 49.17 5.26 52.94
N LYS A 78 49.42 5.90 51.79
CA LYS A 78 50.77 6.36 51.37
C LYS A 78 51.93 5.37 51.60
N GLY A 79 51.68 4.07 51.40
CA GLY A 79 52.68 3.01 51.62
C GLY A 79 52.64 2.38 53.01
N LEU A 80 52.12 3.07 54.03
CA LEU A 80 51.82 2.51 55.34
C LEU A 80 50.66 1.52 55.22
N THR A 81 50.86 0.30 55.71
CA THR A 81 49.84 -0.75 55.80
C THR A 81 49.68 -1.15 57.25
N LEU A 82 48.48 -1.02 57.77
CA LEU A 82 48.18 -1.31 59.18
C LEU A 82 46.88 -2.09 59.33
N CYS A 83 46.76 -2.83 60.43
CA CYS A 83 45.57 -3.56 60.82
C CYS A 83 45.32 -3.34 62.31
N VAL A 84 44.07 -3.15 62.71
CA VAL A 84 43.69 -3.08 64.12
C VAL A 84 42.89 -4.31 64.52
N TYR A 85 43.19 -4.88 65.69
CA TYR A 85 42.49 -6.04 66.23
C TYR A 85 42.52 -6.07 67.75
N ARG A 86 41.58 -6.80 68.38
CA ARG A 86 41.62 -7.02 69.82
C ARG A 86 42.65 -8.10 70.17
N GLN A 87 43.34 -7.93 71.29
CA GLN A 87 44.28 -8.93 71.78
C GLN A 87 43.64 -10.34 71.81
N GLY A 88 44.32 -11.32 71.23
CA GLY A 88 43.83 -12.71 71.07
C GLY A 88 42.92 -12.95 69.85
N LYS A 89 42.54 -11.92 69.08
CA LYS A 89 41.64 -12.04 67.91
C LYS A 89 42.32 -11.72 66.57
N ARG A 90 43.64 -11.89 66.47
CA ARG A 90 44.40 -11.59 65.25
C ARG A 90 43.98 -12.49 64.08
N ASN A 91 43.44 -11.90 63.00
CA ASN A 91 43.08 -12.58 61.76
C ASN A 91 43.04 -11.61 60.55
N PRO A 92 44.16 -11.00 60.14
CA PRO A 92 44.18 -9.97 59.10
C PRO A 92 43.65 -10.48 57.76
N SER A 93 42.69 -9.77 57.16
CA SER A 93 42.05 -10.11 55.88
C SER A 93 42.18 -8.98 54.85
N LEU A 94 42.57 -9.35 53.62
CA LEU A 94 42.60 -8.45 52.47
C LEU A 94 41.22 -8.37 51.80
N LYS A 95 40.71 -7.16 51.57
CA LYS A 95 39.49 -6.94 50.78
C LYS A 95 39.79 -7.23 49.30
N ARG A 96 39.39 -8.41 48.79
CA ARG A 96 39.54 -8.77 47.38
C ARG A 96 38.42 -8.12 46.54
N PHE A 97 38.75 -7.19 45.66
CA PHE A 97 37.81 -6.57 44.73
C PHE A 97 37.73 -7.36 43.40
N ARG A 98 37.16 -8.58 43.44
CA ARG A 98 37.08 -9.46 42.25
C ARG A 98 36.38 -8.79 41.05
N LEU A 99 35.37 -7.96 41.30
CA LEU A 99 34.64 -7.27 40.23
C LEU A 99 35.52 -6.31 39.42
N LYS A 100 36.43 -5.57 40.07
CA LYS A 100 37.37 -4.65 39.38
C LYS A 100 38.43 -5.42 38.57
N GLN A 101 38.78 -6.63 39.01
CA GLN A 101 39.74 -7.47 38.31
C GLN A 101 39.18 -8.01 36.98
N PHE A 102 37.87 -8.31 36.92
CA PHE A 102 37.22 -8.88 35.73
C PHE A 102 36.40 -7.87 34.91
N GLN A 103 36.34 -6.62 35.33
CA GLN A 103 35.63 -5.56 34.63
C GLN A 103 35.97 -5.43 33.13
N PRO A 104 37.25 -5.46 32.68
CA PRO A 104 37.56 -5.36 31.25
C PRO A 104 37.08 -6.58 30.46
N LEU A 105 37.20 -7.79 31.03
CA LEU A 105 36.70 -9.03 30.43
C LEU A 105 35.17 -8.99 30.24
N LEU A 106 34.45 -8.50 31.25
CA LEU A 106 33.00 -8.32 31.17
C LEU A 106 32.61 -7.33 30.06
N LEU A 107 33.28 -6.18 29.99
CA LEU A 107 32.99 -5.16 28.98
C LEU A 107 33.23 -5.69 27.55
N VAL A 108 34.34 -6.39 27.32
CA VAL A 108 34.63 -7.00 26.02
C VAL A 108 33.60 -8.06 25.67
N SER A 109 33.25 -8.93 26.61
CA SER A 109 32.25 -9.97 26.40
C SER A 109 30.90 -9.37 25.99
N VAL A 110 30.42 -8.37 26.72
CA VAL A 110 29.17 -7.67 26.40
C VAL A 110 29.25 -7.00 25.02
N GLY A 111 30.36 -6.33 24.71
CA GLY A 111 30.57 -5.69 23.41
C GLY A 111 30.50 -6.68 22.25
N VAL A 112 31.14 -7.85 22.38
CA VAL A 112 31.12 -8.90 21.35
C VAL A 112 29.70 -9.46 21.16
N HIS A 113 28.97 -9.75 22.24
CA HIS A 113 27.61 -10.27 22.12
C HIS A 113 26.67 -9.25 21.48
N LEU A 114 26.82 -7.97 21.81
CA LEU A 114 26.04 -6.90 21.22
C LEU A 114 26.34 -6.75 19.73
N ALA A 115 27.61 -6.79 19.34
CA ALA A 115 28.03 -6.74 17.94
C ALA A 115 27.48 -7.92 17.14
N LEU A 116 27.54 -9.14 17.69
CA LEU A 116 26.99 -10.34 17.06
C LEU A 116 25.46 -10.26 16.92
N ALA A 117 24.76 -9.76 17.94
CA ALA A 117 23.31 -9.60 17.89
C ALA A 117 22.88 -8.59 16.83
N LEU A 118 23.55 -7.42 16.79
CA LEU A 118 23.27 -6.38 15.79
C LEU A 118 23.61 -6.84 14.37
N GLY A 119 24.77 -7.47 14.19
CA GLY A 119 25.18 -8.00 12.89
C GLY A 119 24.26 -9.13 12.41
N GLY A 120 23.88 -10.04 13.30
CA GLY A 120 22.93 -11.12 12.99
C GLY A 120 21.54 -10.59 12.62
N TYR A 121 21.07 -9.54 13.32
CA TYR A 121 19.82 -8.87 12.99
C TYR A 121 19.87 -8.24 11.60
N ALA A 122 20.90 -7.44 11.30
CA ALA A 122 21.05 -6.77 10.00
C ALA A 122 21.12 -7.77 8.83
N LEU A 123 21.90 -8.84 8.97
CA LEU A 123 21.99 -9.91 7.97
C LEU A 123 20.66 -10.62 7.75
N ASN A 124 19.89 -10.85 8.83
CA ASN A 124 18.58 -11.46 8.73
C ASN A 124 17.57 -10.53 8.03
N GLU A 125 17.60 -9.23 8.33
CA GLU A 125 16.77 -8.23 7.68
C GLU A 125 17.03 -8.18 6.17
N GLU A 126 18.29 -8.10 5.77
CA GLU A 126 18.69 -8.09 4.35
C GLU A 126 18.28 -9.37 3.63
N ARG A 127 18.48 -10.53 4.27
CA ARG A 127 18.04 -11.82 3.74
C ARG A 127 16.52 -11.87 3.58
N GLN A 128 15.75 -11.35 4.54
CA GLN A 128 14.30 -11.31 4.44
C GLN A 128 13.83 -10.41 3.30
N ALA A 129 14.47 -9.25 3.10
CA ALA A 129 14.16 -8.35 1.99
C ALA A 129 14.41 -9.01 0.63
N GLN A 130 15.54 -9.71 0.49
CA GLN A 130 15.88 -10.46 -0.72
C GLN A 130 14.89 -11.60 -1.00
N LEU A 131 14.55 -12.39 0.03
CA LEU A 131 13.56 -13.47 -0.09
C LEU A 131 12.18 -12.93 -0.48
N PHE A 132 11.76 -11.82 0.13
CA PHE A 132 10.51 -11.16 -0.22
C PHE A 132 10.48 -10.72 -1.68
N GLY A 133 11.56 -10.10 -2.17
CA GLY A 133 11.71 -9.75 -3.57
C GLY A 133 11.58 -10.96 -4.51
N LYS A 134 12.22 -12.09 -4.15
CA LYS A 134 12.09 -13.34 -4.90
C LYS A 134 10.64 -13.85 -4.91
N TYR A 135 9.96 -13.85 -3.77
CA TYR A 135 8.56 -14.29 -3.70
C TYR A 135 7.64 -13.41 -4.54
N MET A 136 7.84 -12.10 -4.53
CA MET A 136 7.08 -11.17 -5.37
C MET A 136 7.31 -11.42 -6.87
N GLN A 137 8.53 -11.77 -7.27
CA GLN A 137 8.83 -12.14 -8.67
C GLN A 137 8.12 -13.43 -9.09
N VAL A 138 8.10 -14.46 -8.23
CA VAL A 138 7.39 -15.72 -8.51
C VAL A 138 5.89 -15.50 -8.64
N LEU A 139 5.31 -14.65 -7.79
CA LEU A 139 3.90 -14.28 -7.89
C LEU A 139 3.59 -13.47 -9.15
N ASN A 140 4.57 -12.68 -9.63
CA ASN A 140 4.53 -11.87 -10.86
C ASN A 140 3.43 -10.80 -10.86
N SER A 141 2.16 -11.22 -10.96
CA SER A 141 1.01 -10.34 -11.01
C SER A 141 -0.18 -10.93 -10.23
N GLY A 142 -0.86 -10.05 -9.50
CA GLY A 142 -2.00 -10.44 -8.70
C GLY A 142 -2.55 -9.27 -7.88
N TYR A 143 -3.61 -9.53 -7.15
CA TYR A 143 -4.22 -8.55 -6.25
C TYR A 143 -4.67 -9.23 -4.95
N ILE A 144 -4.76 -8.45 -3.86
CA ILE A 144 -5.19 -8.95 -2.57
C ILE A 144 -6.63 -8.52 -2.31
N LYS A 145 -7.49 -9.49 -1.97
CA LYS A 145 -8.88 -9.24 -1.59
C LYS A 145 -9.28 -10.18 -0.47
N GLN A 146 -9.88 -9.63 0.59
CA GLN A 146 -10.35 -10.40 1.75
C GLN A 146 -9.27 -11.32 2.37
N GLY A 147 -8.01 -10.88 2.35
CA GLY A 147 -6.89 -11.67 2.89
C GLY A 147 -6.41 -12.82 2.01
N GLN A 148 -6.93 -12.96 0.78
CA GLN A 148 -6.43 -13.89 -0.22
C GLN A 148 -5.71 -13.13 -1.34
N LEU A 149 -4.64 -13.73 -1.85
CA LEU A 149 -3.89 -13.27 -3.00
C LEU A 149 -4.40 -13.99 -4.24
N TYR A 150 -4.91 -13.23 -5.19
CA TYR A 150 -5.38 -13.73 -6.46
C TYR A 150 -4.30 -13.55 -7.51
N THR A 151 -3.84 -14.62 -8.15
CA THR A 151 -2.80 -14.59 -9.18
C THR A 151 -3.38 -14.93 -10.55
N LEU A 152 -2.83 -14.34 -11.61
CA LEU A 152 -3.30 -14.56 -12.99
C LEU A 152 -2.61 -15.77 -13.66
N GLN A 153 -1.50 -16.21 -13.09
CA GLN A 153 -0.76 -17.41 -13.48
C GLN A 153 -0.58 -18.27 -12.25
N GLN A 154 -0.55 -19.60 -12.44
CA GLN A 154 -0.29 -20.52 -11.35
C GLN A 154 1.19 -20.37 -10.95
N PRO A 155 1.49 -19.83 -9.75
CA PRO A 155 2.87 -19.65 -9.34
C PRO A 155 3.51 -21.01 -9.07
N ASP A 156 4.83 -21.08 -9.21
CA ASP A 156 5.58 -22.24 -8.74
C ASP A 156 5.60 -22.25 -7.20
N PHE A 157 4.64 -22.97 -6.62
CA PHE A 157 4.52 -23.09 -5.17
C PHE A 157 5.73 -23.72 -4.48
N SER A 158 6.63 -24.39 -5.22
CA SER A 158 7.87 -24.94 -4.66
C SER A 158 8.87 -23.86 -4.23
N GLU A 159 8.79 -22.67 -4.83
CA GLU A 159 9.64 -21.53 -4.50
C GLU A 159 9.04 -20.62 -3.41
N LEU A 160 7.77 -20.84 -3.04
CA LEU A 160 7.05 -20.05 -2.04
C LEU A 160 7.03 -20.76 -0.68
N PRO A 161 6.84 -20.02 0.43
CA PRO A 161 6.63 -20.66 1.73
C PRO A 161 5.41 -21.58 1.70
N ASN A 162 5.56 -22.82 2.19
CA ASN A 162 4.50 -23.84 2.17
C ASN A 162 3.14 -23.38 2.73
N ALA A 163 3.15 -22.43 3.67
CA ALA A 163 1.93 -21.89 4.26
C ALA A 163 1.13 -20.98 3.31
N TRP A 164 1.76 -20.38 2.30
CA TRP A 164 1.15 -19.39 1.41
C TRP A 164 0.15 -20.00 0.44
N GLY A 165 0.33 -21.27 0.06
CA GLY A 165 -0.56 -21.94 -0.91
C GLY A 165 -2.04 -21.92 -0.51
N LYS A 166 -2.36 -21.85 0.80
CA LYS A 166 -3.76 -21.76 1.30
C LYS A 166 -4.40 -20.39 1.10
N TYR A 167 -3.60 -19.36 0.83
CA TYR A 167 -4.03 -17.98 0.66
C TYR A 167 -3.92 -17.51 -0.78
N ILE A 168 -3.46 -18.37 -1.70
CA ILE A 168 -3.27 -18.04 -3.10
C ILE A 168 -4.35 -18.73 -3.92
N GLN A 169 -5.10 -17.95 -4.69
CA GLN A 169 -6.09 -18.44 -5.64
C GLN A 169 -5.69 -18.02 -7.05
N THR A 170 -5.62 -18.97 -7.98
CA THR A 170 -5.29 -18.66 -9.38
C THR A 170 -6.59 -18.46 -10.16
N ILE A 171 -6.67 -17.34 -10.89
CA ILE A 171 -7.81 -16.99 -11.75
C ILE A 171 -7.47 -17.39 -13.19
N GLU A 172 -8.42 -18.01 -13.91
CA GLU A 172 -8.23 -18.31 -15.34
C GLU A 172 -8.12 -17.01 -16.16
N PRO A 173 -7.12 -16.88 -17.05
CA PRO A 173 -6.91 -15.67 -17.86
C PRO A 173 -7.90 -15.51 -19.04
N LYS A 174 -9.05 -16.21 -19.06
CA LYS A 174 -9.94 -16.20 -20.23
C LYS A 174 -10.77 -14.91 -20.29
N GLY A 175 -10.39 -14.03 -21.21
CA GLY A 175 -11.17 -12.83 -21.56
C GLY A 175 -10.88 -11.59 -20.72
N ASN A 176 -9.94 -11.66 -19.78
CA ASN A 176 -9.60 -10.54 -18.89
C ASN A 176 -8.38 -9.78 -19.42
N LEU A 177 -8.52 -8.45 -19.56
CA LEU A 177 -7.40 -7.56 -19.87
C LEU A 177 -6.65 -7.20 -18.57
N GLN A 178 -5.33 -7.18 -18.65
CA GLN A 178 -4.48 -6.79 -17.53
C GLN A 178 -4.17 -5.31 -17.61
N ALA A 179 -4.29 -4.62 -16.48
CA ALA A 179 -3.81 -3.26 -16.31
C ALA A 179 -2.70 -3.21 -15.27
N SER A 180 -1.69 -2.40 -15.53
CA SER A 180 -0.60 -2.13 -14.59
C SER A 180 -0.93 -1.04 -13.56
N GLN A 181 -2.02 -0.30 -13.79
CA GLN A 181 -2.50 0.77 -12.91
C GLN A 181 -3.94 0.52 -12.50
N PHE A 182 -4.27 0.84 -11.24
CA PHE A 182 -5.64 0.79 -10.74
C PHE A 182 -6.50 1.95 -11.23
N ASN A 183 -5.87 3.07 -11.61
CA ASN A 183 -6.55 4.23 -12.18
C ASN A 183 -6.61 4.07 -13.70
N LEU A 184 -7.81 3.80 -14.20
CA LEU A 184 -8.06 3.56 -15.62
C LEU A 184 -8.88 4.70 -16.21
N GLU A 185 -8.39 5.25 -17.33
CA GLU A 185 -9.16 6.15 -18.17
C GLU A 185 -9.74 5.37 -19.35
N LEU A 186 -11.05 5.46 -19.55
CA LEU A 186 -11.74 4.81 -20.66
C LEU A 186 -11.79 5.78 -21.84
N ILE A 187 -11.13 5.43 -22.94
CA ILE A 187 -11.06 6.27 -24.14
C ILE A 187 -11.65 5.51 -25.32
N SER A 188 -12.50 6.18 -26.11
CA SER A 188 -13.03 5.64 -27.35
C SER A 188 -11.91 5.48 -28.38
N ASN A 189 -11.68 4.26 -28.85
CA ASN A 189 -10.68 4.00 -29.90
C ASN A 189 -11.01 4.75 -31.20
N TYR A 190 -12.30 4.98 -31.49
CA TYR A 190 -12.74 5.68 -32.70
C TYR A 190 -12.58 7.20 -32.60
N SER A 191 -13.02 7.81 -31.49
CA SER A 191 -13.09 9.27 -31.36
C SER A 191 -11.95 9.90 -30.56
N GLY A 192 -11.17 9.09 -29.83
CA GLY A 192 -10.14 9.56 -28.91
C GLY A 192 -10.67 10.31 -27.68
N LYS A 193 -12.00 10.33 -27.46
CA LYS A 193 -12.64 11.03 -26.34
C LYS A 193 -12.91 10.10 -25.15
N PRO A 194 -12.94 10.63 -23.91
CA PRO A 194 -13.30 9.85 -22.74
C PRO A 194 -14.72 9.28 -22.83
N ILE A 195 -14.89 8.02 -22.41
CA ILE A 195 -16.18 7.35 -22.33
C ILE A 195 -16.60 7.21 -20.86
N LYS A 196 -17.89 7.41 -20.58
CA LYS A 196 -18.46 7.10 -19.26
C LYS A 196 -18.59 5.58 -19.12
N GLY A 197 -18.08 5.04 -18.02
CA GLY A 197 -18.30 3.66 -17.62
C GLY A 197 -18.68 3.55 -16.15
N GLU A 198 -19.17 2.38 -15.76
CA GLU A 198 -19.42 2.01 -14.37
C GLU A 198 -18.50 0.85 -13.97
N VAL A 199 -18.06 0.85 -12.70
CA VAL A 199 -17.29 -0.26 -12.14
C VAL A 199 -18.21 -1.11 -11.29
N VAL A 200 -18.31 -2.39 -11.62
CA VAL A 200 -19.10 -3.38 -10.89
C VAL A 200 -18.15 -4.38 -10.24
N SER A 201 -18.14 -4.42 -8.91
CA SER A 201 -17.31 -5.37 -8.18
C SER A 201 -17.95 -6.76 -8.13
N LEU A 202 -17.25 -7.76 -8.65
CA LEU A 202 -17.61 -9.18 -8.58
C LEU A 202 -16.79 -9.86 -7.47
N SER A 203 -16.99 -11.17 -7.25
CA SER A 203 -16.20 -11.91 -6.25
C SER A 203 -14.71 -11.92 -6.59
N GLU A 204 -14.36 -12.25 -7.84
CA GLU A 204 -13.00 -12.52 -8.30
C GLU A 204 -12.34 -11.42 -9.15
N HIS A 205 -13.03 -10.33 -9.45
CA HIS A 205 -12.47 -9.17 -10.14
C HIS A 205 -13.45 -8.01 -10.13
N ASP A 206 -13.01 -6.83 -10.56
CA ASP A 206 -13.90 -5.74 -10.90
C ASP A 206 -14.13 -5.74 -12.43
N GLN A 207 -15.38 -5.51 -12.84
CA GLN A 207 -15.78 -5.38 -14.24
C GLN A 207 -16.05 -3.91 -14.57
N ILE A 208 -15.43 -3.41 -15.64
CA ILE A 208 -15.78 -2.10 -16.20
C ILE A 208 -16.84 -2.31 -17.28
N ARG A 209 -18.01 -1.69 -17.10
CA ARG A 209 -19.09 -1.71 -18.09
C ARG A 209 -19.16 -0.37 -18.81
N VAL A 210 -19.31 -0.45 -20.13
CA VAL A 210 -19.35 0.71 -21.03
C VAL A 210 -20.57 0.55 -21.92
N GLU A 211 -21.38 1.61 -22.03
CA GLU A 211 -22.48 1.66 -22.98
C GLU A 211 -21.92 1.85 -24.40
N THR A 212 -22.08 0.84 -25.24
CA THR A 212 -21.55 0.82 -26.62
C THR A 212 -22.62 1.14 -27.67
N PHE A 213 -23.88 1.36 -27.26
CA PHE A 213 -25.04 1.50 -28.15
C PHE A 213 -25.17 0.32 -29.13
N GLU A 214 -24.60 -0.84 -28.79
CA GLU A 214 -24.53 -2.00 -29.68
C GLU A 214 -25.93 -2.47 -30.07
N LEU A 215 -26.87 -2.47 -29.12
CA LEU A 215 -28.26 -2.82 -29.39
C LEU A 215 -28.92 -1.86 -30.40
N ASP A 216 -28.68 -0.56 -30.28
CA ASP A 216 -29.20 0.44 -31.22
C ASP A 216 -28.59 0.23 -32.61
N ASN A 217 -27.28 0.00 -32.68
CA ASN A 217 -26.58 -0.27 -33.95
C ASN A 217 -27.10 -1.54 -34.63
N LEU A 218 -27.40 -2.59 -33.87
CA LEU A 218 -28.00 -3.83 -34.38
C LEU A 218 -29.40 -3.58 -34.93
N VAL A 219 -30.23 -2.78 -34.24
CA VAL A 219 -31.57 -2.38 -34.73
C VAL A 219 -31.44 -1.57 -36.02
N MET A 220 -30.55 -0.57 -36.06
CA MET A 220 -30.31 0.25 -37.26
C MET A 220 -29.86 -0.61 -38.45
N ALA A 221 -28.93 -1.53 -38.22
CA ALA A 221 -28.43 -2.43 -39.26
C ALA A 221 -29.53 -3.37 -39.77
N ALA A 222 -30.33 -3.95 -38.87
CA ALA A 222 -31.44 -4.83 -39.22
C ALA A 222 -32.50 -4.09 -40.05
N LEU A 223 -32.96 -2.93 -39.60
CA LEU A 223 -33.96 -2.14 -40.32
C LEU A 223 -33.42 -1.60 -41.65
N GLY A 224 -32.18 -1.09 -41.66
CA GLY A 224 -31.53 -0.51 -42.84
C GLY A 224 -31.28 -1.54 -43.94
N LYS A 225 -30.84 -2.76 -43.61
CA LYS A 225 -30.64 -3.86 -44.58
C LYS A 225 -31.93 -4.23 -45.31
N HIS A 226 -33.08 -4.05 -44.66
CA HIS A 226 -34.39 -4.35 -45.22
C HIS A 226 -35.11 -3.11 -45.79
N ALA A 227 -34.37 -2.00 -45.99
CA ALA A 227 -34.85 -0.74 -46.53
C ALA A 227 -36.04 -0.14 -45.75
N ILE A 228 -36.10 -0.38 -44.44
CA ILE A 228 -37.10 0.20 -43.57
C ILE A 228 -36.57 1.56 -43.11
N SER A 229 -37.26 2.64 -43.45
CA SER A 229 -36.90 3.97 -42.97
C SER A 229 -37.22 4.09 -41.49
N PHE A 230 -36.27 4.61 -40.70
CA PHE A 230 -36.43 4.76 -39.27
C PHE A 230 -35.80 6.04 -38.74
N TYR A 231 -36.29 6.52 -37.60
CA TYR A 231 -35.57 7.43 -36.71
C TYR A 231 -35.82 7.04 -35.25
N LYS A 232 -34.88 7.39 -34.36
CA LYS A 232 -35.00 7.15 -32.92
C LYS A 232 -35.33 8.46 -32.22
N ASP A 233 -36.32 8.44 -31.35
CA ASP A 233 -36.63 9.54 -30.44
C ASP A 233 -36.88 8.97 -29.02
N GLY A 234 -36.02 9.38 -28.08
CA GLY A 234 -35.89 8.75 -26.77
C GLY A 234 -35.67 7.24 -26.88
N ASP A 235 -36.51 6.47 -26.19
CA ASP A 235 -36.46 5.00 -26.21
C ASP A 235 -37.23 4.36 -27.37
N HIS A 236 -37.92 5.14 -28.22
CA HIS A 236 -38.79 4.60 -29.26
C HIS A 236 -38.17 4.71 -30.65
N TRP A 237 -38.43 3.68 -31.46
CA TRP A 237 -38.04 3.61 -32.86
C TRP A 237 -39.26 3.84 -33.75
N PHE A 238 -39.24 4.93 -34.50
CA PHE A 238 -40.32 5.29 -35.42
C PHE A 238 -39.98 4.77 -36.81
N VAL A 239 -40.83 3.89 -37.34
CA VAL A 239 -40.56 3.15 -38.58
C VAL A 239 -41.65 3.37 -39.62
N SER A 240 -41.29 3.29 -40.91
CA SER A 240 -42.22 3.44 -42.03
C SER A 240 -43.26 2.31 -42.11
N ASP A 241 -42.86 1.08 -41.80
CA ASP A 241 -43.75 -0.10 -41.77
C ASP A 241 -43.55 -0.88 -40.46
N PRO A 242 -44.42 -0.69 -39.46
CA PRO A 242 -44.32 -1.37 -38.17
C PRO A 242 -44.45 -2.89 -38.25
N THR A 243 -45.25 -3.40 -39.20
CA THR A 243 -45.52 -4.83 -39.33
C THR A 243 -44.29 -5.54 -39.87
N ARG A 244 -43.70 -4.98 -40.92
CA ARG A 244 -42.46 -5.50 -41.52
C ARG A 244 -41.26 -5.30 -40.60
N ALA A 245 -41.18 -4.15 -39.91
CA ALA A 245 -40.13 -3.91 -38.91
C ALA A 245 -40.18 -4.92 -37.76
N LYS A 246 -41.39 -5.24 -37.26
CA LYS A 246 -41.56 -6.26 -36.23
C LYS A 246 -41.04 -7.63 -36.69
N GLN A 247 -41.34 -8.03 -37.92
CA GLN A 247 -40.84 -9.29 -38.47
C GLN A 247 -39.32 -9.30 -38.60
N VAL A 248 -38.72 -8.25 -39.16
CA VAL A 248 -37.26 -8.12 -39.31
C VAL A 248 -36.54 -8.17 -37.96
N LEU A 249 -37.06 -7.48 -36.94
CA LEU A 249 -36.48 -7.55 -35.59
C LEU A 249 -36.65 -8.93 -34.96
N THR A 250 -37.77 -9.61 -35.20
CA THR A 250 -37.99 -10.99 -34.73
C THR A 250 -36.99 -11.96 -35.35
N ASP A 251 -36.84 -11.90 -36.67
CA ASP A 251 -35.93 -12.76 -37.45
C ASP A 251 -34.46 -12.50 -37.08
N SER A 252 -34.14 -11.29 -36.61
CA SER A 252 -32.81 -10.89 -36.13
C SER A 252 -32.59 -11.17 -34.64
N GLY A 253 -33.54 -11.79 -33.94
CA GLY A 253 -33.45 -12.11 -32.50
C GLY A 253 -33.62 -10.91 -31.56
N LEU A 254 -34.08 -9.76 -32.06
CA LEU A 254 -34.23 -8.50 -31.32
C LEU A 254 -35.68 -8.30 -30.81
N ASN A 255 -36.28 -9.35 -30.27
CA ASN A 255 -37.69 -9.36 -29.85
C ASN A 255 -38.03 -8.28 -28.82
N ASP A 256 -37.10 -8.00 -27.90
CA ASP A 256 -37.30 -7.04 -26.81
C ASP A 256 -37.52 -5.61 -27.33
N MET A 257 -37.02 -5.32 -28.54
CA MET A 257 -37.15 -4.00 -29.18
C MET A 257 -38.49 -3.78 -29.88
N ILE A 258 -39.28 -4.84 -30.08
CA ILE A 258 -40.60 -4.75 -30.73
C ILE A 258 -41.55 -3.84 -29.93
N SER A 259 -41.51 -3.92 -28.60
CA SER A 259 -42.34 -3.10 -27.70
C SER A 259 -42.07 -1.59 -27.83
N LYS A 260 -40.91 -1.24 -28.37
CA LYS A 260 -40.42 0.14 -28.54
C LYS A 260 -40.65 0.67 -29.96
N LEU A 261 -41.17 -0.16 -30.89
CA LEU A 261 -41.51 0.27 -32.24
C LEU A 261 -42.80 1.10 -32.25
N LYS A 262 -42.77 2.23 -32.95
CA LYS A 262 -43.94 3.07 -33.23
C LYS A 262 -44.04 3.31 -34.73
N SER A 263 -45.27 3.46 -35.21
CA SER A 263 -45.49 3.93 -36.58
C SER A 263 -45.03 5.37 -36.69
N ARG A 264 -44.23 5.67 -37.72
CA ARG A 264 -43.92 7.03 -38.11
C ARG A 264 -45.21 7.72 -38.56
N ALA A 265 -45.67 8.70 -37.80
CA ALA A 265 -46.89 9.44 -38.07
C ALA A 265 -46.70 10.47 -39.20
N ASP A 266 -46.38 10.00 -40.41
CA ASP A 266 -46.41 10.87 -41.60
C ASP A 266 -47.76 10.80 -42.34
N GLY A 267 -48.74 10.02 -41.85
CA GLY A 267 -50.15 10.05 -42.27
C GLY A 267 -50.41 9.86 -43.77
N ALA A 268 -49.39 9.56 -44.56
CA ALA A 268 -49.46 9.49 -46.01
C ALA A 268 -49.89 8.08 -46.42
N GLU A 269 -50.98 7.99 -47.17
CA GLU A 269 -51.38 6.72 -47.77
C GLU A 269 -50.34 6.32 -48.83
N LEU A 270 -49.85 5.10 -48.73
CA LEU A 270 -48.83 4.60 -49.65
C LEU A 270 -49.49 4.19 -50.97
N ILE A 271 -49.01 4.76 -52.07
CA ILE A 271 -49.46 4.40 -53.42
C ILE A 271 -48.65 3.17 -53.85
N THR A 272 -49.34 2.12 -54.28
CA THR A 272 -48.69 0.90 -54.78
C THR A 272 -48.22 1.05 -56.23
N ASP A 273 -47.27 0.22 -56.70
CA ASP A 273 -46.77 0.26 -58.09
C ASP A 273 -47.91 0.12 -59.13
N ALA A 274 -48.96 -0.64 -58.81
CA ALA A 274 -50.12 -0.81 -59.67
C ALA A 274 -50.97 0.48 -59.81
N GLU A 275 -50.91 1.35 -58.80
CA GLU A 275 -51.64 2.63 -58.74
C GLU A 275 -50.78 3.81 -59.23
N PHE A 276 -49.50 3.57 -59.50
CA PHE A 276 -48.55 4.56 -60.02
C PHE A 276 -48.08 4.20 -61.44
N PRO A 277 -48.93 4.37 -62.48
CA PRO A 277 -48.57 4.07 -63.87
C PRO A 277 -47.74 5.19 -64.53
N TYR A 278 -46.89 5.88 -63.76
CA TYR A 278 -46.14 7.05 -64.22
C TYR A 278 -44.64 6.76 -64.21
N SER A 279 -43.93 7.29 -65.19
CA SER A 279 -42.46 7.30 -65.19
C SER A 279 -41.93 8.61 -64.64
N ILE A 280 -40.73 8.59 -64.05
CA ILE A 280 -40.12 9.75 -63.40
C ILE A 280 -38.89 10.16 -64.18
N PHE A 281 -38.83 11.43 -64.56
CA PHE A 281 -37.69 11.98 -65.26
C PHE A 281 -36.88 12.88 -64.32
N TYR A 282 -35.58 12.62 -64.25
CA TYR A 282 -34.61 13.44 -63.52
C TYR A 282 -33.67 14.14 -64.51
N THR A 283 -33.55 15.45 -64.38
CA THR A 283 -32.54 16.24 -65.11
C THR A 283 -31.77 17.09 -64.11
N SER A 284 -30.46 17.18 -64.32
CA SER A 284 -29.54 17.93 -63.48
C SER A 284 -29.72 19.45 -63.59
N HIS A 285 -30.46 19.95 -64.59
CA HIS A 285 -30.55 21.39 -64.87
C HIS A 285 -31.98 21.92 -65.08
N SER A 286 -32.99 21.07 -65.31
CA SER A 286 -34.33 21.51 -65.76
C SER A 286 -35.53 20.97 -64.97
N GLY A 287 -35.29 20.48 -63.74
CA GLY A 287 -36.34 20.09 -62.80
C GLY A 287 -36.81 18.64 -62.96
N LYS A 288 -37.64 18.19 -62.03
CA LYS A 288 -38.14 16.82 -61.98
C LYS A 288 -39.60 16.81 -62.40
N TYR A 289 -40.01 15.79 -63.16
CA TYR A 289 -41.41 15.65 -63.57
C TYR A 289 -41.79 14.20 -63.75
N LEU A 290 -43.10 13.95 -63.58
CA LEU A 290 -43.73 12.68 -63.92
C LEU A 290 -44.21 12.74 -65.36
N TYR A 291 -44.21 11.62 -66.06
CA TYR A 291 -44.79 11.53 -67.40
C TYR A 291 -45.47 10.19 -67.64
N ASP A 292 -46.49 10.23 -68.48
CA ASP A 292 -47.19 9.10 -69.07
C ASP A 292 -47.32 9.33 -70.58
N ASP A 293 -48.06 8.47 -71.28
CA ASP A 293 -48.34 8.63 -72.71
C ASP A 293 -49.22 9.86 -73.02
N SER A 294 -49.82 10.49 -72.00
CA SER A 294 -50.80 11.58 -72.14
C SER A 294 -50.22 12.97 -71.85
N GLY A 295 -49.12 13.07 -71.10
CA GLY A 295 -48.51 14.35 -70.77
C GLY A 295 -47.36 14.30 -69.76
N ARG A 296 -46.91 15.50 -69.36
CA ARG A 296 -45.86 15.72 -68.37
C ARG A 296 -46.42 16.54 -67.21
N TYR A 297 -46.04 16.18 -65.99
CA TYR A 297 -46.56 16.77 -64.75
C TYR A 297 -45.40 17.18 -63.84
N TRP A 298 -45.27 18.48 -63.57
CA TRP A 298 -44.28 19.05 -62.68
C TRP A 298 -44.82 19.16 -61.25
N GLU A 299 -43.95 19.44 -60.28
CA GLU A 299 -44.38 19.87 -58.95
C GLU A 299 -45.42 21.01 -59.04
N GLY A 300 -46.49 20.92 -58.25
CA GLY A 300 -47.66 21.79 -58.34
C GLY A 300 -48.69 21.40 -59.40
N SER A 301 -48.38 20.45 -60.30
CA SER A 301 -49.34 19.95 -61.29
C SER A 301 -50.31 18.94 -60.67
N ARG A 302 -51.56 18.93 -61.17
CA ARG A 302 -52.57 17.95 -60.76
C ARG A 302 -52.47 16.70 -61.64
N VAL A 303 -52.22 15.57 -61.01
CA VAL A 303 -52.19 14.24 -61.63
C VAL A 303 -53.54 13.56 -61.43
N PRO A 304 -54.14 12.98 -62.49
CA PRO A 304 -55.39 12.25 -62.37
C PRO A 304 -55.32 11.15 -61.29
N LYS A 305 -56.35 11.04 -60.44
CA LYS A 305 -56.50 10.03 -59.37
C LYS A 305 -55.49 10.09 -58.20
N LEU A 306 -54.37 10.81 -58.35
CA LEU A 306 -53.34 10.93 -57.30
C LEU A 306 -53.37 12.28 -56.58
N GLY A 307 -53.75 13.36 -57.26
CA GLY A 307 -53.84 14.70 -56.66
C GLY A 307 -52.74 15.65 -57.16
N ILE A 308 -52.49 16.71 -56.41
CA ILE A 308 -51.45 17.70 -56.73
C ILE A 308 -50.11 17.18 -56.26
N ILE A 309 -49.09 17.22 -57.13
CA ILE A 309 -47.72 16.86 -56.76
C ILE A 309 -47.19 17.93 -55.80
N GLN A 310 -46.84 17.52 -54.57
CA GLN A 310 -46.21 18.38 -53.57
C GLN A 310 -44.70 18.35 -53.68
N GLU A 311 -44.13 17.17 -53.93
CA GLU A 311 -42.68 16.95 -53.94
C GLU A 311 -42.32 15.77 -54.86
N ILE A 312 -41.28 15.93 -55.68
CA ILE A 312 -40.60 14.84 -56.39
C ILE A 312 -39.16 14.77 -55.87
N SER A 313 -38.87 13.82 -55.00
CA SER A 313 -37.51 13.53 -54.52
C SER A 313 -36.93 12.30 -55.21
N GLU A 314 -35.69 11.93 -54.92
CA GLU A 314 -35.05 10.76 -55.52
C GLU A 314 -35.61 9.43 -55.00
N ASP A 315 -36.15 9.46 -53.78
CA ASP A 315 -36.64 8.31 -53.02
C ASP A 315 -38.17 8.21 -52.98
N ARG A 316 -38.91 9.29 -53.30
CA ARG A 316 -40.37 9.30 -53.26
C ARG A 316 -41.00 10.39 -54.11
N VAL A 317 -42.29 10.22 -54.37
CA VAL A 317 -43.18 11.25 -54.94
C VAL A 317 -44.36 11.44 -54.01
N VAL A 318 -44.61 12.68 -53.60
CA VAL A 318 -45.68 13.02 -52.64
C VAL A 318 -46.80 13.79 -53.34
N PHE A 319 -48.03 13.38 -53.08
CA PHE A 319 -49.26 13.94 -53.61
C PHE A 319 -50.19 14.43 -52.50
N PHE A 320 -51.01 15.42 -52.82
CA PHE A 320 -52.10 15.89 -51.97
C PHE A 320 -53.40 16.02 -52.77
N ASP A 321 -54.44 15.29 -52.36
CA ASP A 321 -55.73 15.26 -53.06
C ASP A 321 -56.76 16.28 -52.53
N GLY A 322 -56.39 17.04 -51.50
CA GLY A 322 -57.25 17.98 -50.78
C GLY A 322 -57.70 17.50 -49.41
N LYS A 323 -57.59 16.20 -49.11
CA LYS A 323 -57.98 15.59 -47.83
C LYS A 323 -56.88 14.72 -47.22
N HIS A 324 -56.14 13.99 -48.05
CA HIS A 324 -55.10 13.07 -47.64
C HIS A 324 -53.80 13.35 -48.40
N THR A 325 -52.68 13.17 -47.71
CA THR A 325 -51.37 13.09 -48.34
C THR A 325 -51.17 11.65 -48.80
N ARG A 326 -50.65 11.45 -50.01
CA ARG A 326 -50.37 10.11 -50.56
C ARG A 326 -48.94 10.08 -51.06
N ALA A 327 -48.20 8.99 -50.87
CA ALA A 327 -46.79 8.92 -51.24
C ALA A 327 -46.47 7.64 -52.01
N TYR A 328 -45.75 7.77 -53.12
CA TYR A 328 -45.17 6.65 -53.85
C TYR A 328 -43.67 6.56 -53.52
N LEU A 329 -43.18 5.39 -53.16
CA LEU A 329 -41.77 5.17 -52.84
C LEU A 329 -41.02 4.63 -54.05
N ILE A 330 -40.00 5.35 -54.49
CA ILE A 330 -39.22 5.01 -55.69
C ILE A 330 -38.19 3.96 -55.30
N HIS A 331 -38.35 2.76 -55.85
CA HIS A 331 -37.40 1.68 -55.64
C HIS A 331 -36.22 1.87 -56.59
N VAL A 332 -35.09 2.36 -56.09
CA VAL A 332 -33.82 2.35 -56.82
C VAL A 332 -33.36 0.89 -56.93
N LYS A 333 -33.28 0.38 -58.16
CA LYS A 333 -32.72 -0.96 -58.42
C LYS A 333 -31.21 -0.98 -58.28
#